data_AF-A0A1Q4ZK96-F1
#
_entry.id   AF-A0A1Q4ZK96-F1
#
_cell.length_a   1.000
_cell.length_b   1.000
_cell.length_c   1.000
_cell.angle_alpha   90.00
_cell.angle_beta   90.00
_cell.angle_gamma   90.00
#
_symmetry.space_group_name_H-M   'P 1'
#
loop_
_entity.id
_entity.type
_entity.pdbx_description
1 polymer ?
#
loop_
_entity_poly.entity_id
_entity_poly.type
_entity_poly.pdbx_seq_one_letter_code
_entity_poly.pdbx_strand_id
1 'polypeptide(L)' 'MKNLAERARWRVAGLLDKLPGQCWSELVMWALKYKRNPWSPQDAVCRSDAARVGACYCGKLRKPEGGEPR' A
#
# COMPACT_ATOMS: atom_id res chain seq x y z
N MET A 1 -10.90 1.71 -23.56
CA MET A 1 -10.06 2.92 -23.38
C MET A 1 -10.36 3.54 -22.02
N LYS A 2 -9.38 3.64 -21.11
CA LYS A 2 -9.57 4.31 -19.81
C LYS A 2 -9.87 5.80 -20.04
N ASN A 3 -10.95 6.31 -19.43
CA ASN A 3 -11.31 7.73 -19.53
C ASN A 3 -10.31 8.64 -18.78
N LEU A 4 -10.30 9.93 -19.10
CA LEU A 4 -9.33 10.89 -18.55
C LEU A 4 -9.30 10.89 -17.02
N ALA A 5 -10.48 10.82 -16.38
CA ALA A 5 -10.60 10.80 -14.92
C ALA A 5 -10.01 9.53 -14.29
N GLU A 6 -10.16 8.37 -14.95
CA GLU A 6 -9.54 7.13 -14.51
C GLU A 6 -8.02 7.20 -14.63
N ARG A 7 -7.49 7.73 -15.75
CA ARG A 7 -6.05 7.95 -15.93
C ARG A 7 -5.48 8.89 -14.86
N ALA A 8 -6.19 9.96 -14.55
CA ALA A 8 -5.79 10.89 -13.49
C ALA A 8 -5.75 10.20 -12.11
N ARG A 9 -6.77 9.39 -11.76
CA ARG A 9 -6.78 8.60 -10.52
C ARG A 9 -5.59 7.65 -10.40
N TRP A 10 -5.28 6.91 -11.46
CA TRP A 10 -4.13 6.01 -11.47
C TRP A 10 -2.78 6.74 -11.39
N ARG A 11 -2.67 7.94 -11.95
CA ARG A 11 -1.47 8.79 -11.77
C ARG A 11 -1.31 9.23 -10.31
N VAL A 12 -2.40 9.68 -9.68
CA VAL A 12 -2.40 10.04 -8.25
C VAL A 12 -2.04 8.82 -7.38
N ALA A 13 -2.61 7.65 -7.68
CA ALA A 13 -2.24 6.41 -7.00
C ALA A 13 -0.74 6.12 -7.14
N GLY A 14 -0.17 6.22 -8.35
CA GLY A 14 1.27 6.00 -8.54
C GLY A 14 2.17 6.98 -7.78
N LEU A 15 1.70 8.20 -7.53
CA LEU A 15 2.44 9.17 -6.71
C LEU A 15 2.34 8.84 -5.21
N LEU A 16 1.13 8.59 -4.72
CA LEU A 16 0.89 8.24 -3.32
C LEU A 16 1.53 6.91 -2.92
N ASP A 17 1.67 5.98 -3.88
CA ASP A 17 2.33 4.71 -3.67
C ASP A 17 3.80 4.87 -3.23
N LYS A 18 4.45 5.98 -3.58
CA LYS A 18 5.83 6.24 -3.18
C LYS A 18 5.96 6.73 -1.73
N LEU A 19 4.86 7.08 -1.07
CA LEU A 19 4.90 7.58 0.29
C LEU A 19 5.19 6.45 1.29
N PRO A 20 6.13 6.66 2.23
CA PRO A 20 6.41 5.68 3.27
C PRO A 20 5.17 5.48 4.14
N GLY A 21 4.90 4.23 4.50
CA GLY A 21 3.73 3.90 5.31
C GLY A 21 2.40 3.87 4.56
N GLN A 22 2.35 4.10 3.24
CA GLN A 22 1.12 3.93 2.44
C GLN A 22 0.88 2.45 2.09
N CYS A 23 -0.33 1.97 2.36
CA CYS A 23 -0.79 0.65 1.91
C CYS A 23 -1.12 0.69 0.40
N TRP A 24 -0.47 -0.19 -0.37
CA TRP A 24 -0.68 -0.31 -1.81
C TRP A 24 -2.07 -0.89 -2.14
N SER A 25 -2.47 -1.97 -1.46
CA SER A 25 -3.74 -2.65 -1.78
C SER A 25 -4.93 -1.72 -1.60
N GLU A 26 -4.94 -0.95 -0.53
CA GLU A 26 -6.01 0.01 -0.25
C GLU A 26 -6.03 1.17 -1.24
N LEU A 27 -4.85 1.61 -1.68
CA LEU A 27 -4.73 2.63 -2.72
C LEU A 27 -5.25 2.13 -4.08
N VAL A 28 -5.02 0.86 -4.41
CA VAL A 28 -5.59 0.21 -5.60
C VAL A 28 -7.11 0.11 -5.49
N MET A 29 -7.64 -0.26 -4.32
CA MET A 29 -9.09 -0.29 -4.08
C MET A 29 -9.73 1.09 -4.25
N TRP A 30 -9.06 2.15 -3.83
CA TRP A 30 -9.47 3.53 -4.12
C TRP A 30 -9.42 3.85 -5.62
N ALA A 31 -8.33 3.51 -6.32
CA ALA A 31 -8.20 3.77 -7.76
C ALA A 31 -9.33 3.09 -8.56
N LEU A 32 -9.72 1.88 -8.13
CA LEU A 32 -10.84 1.09 -8.64
C LEU A 32 -12.23 1.56 -8.17
N LYS A 33 -12.31 2.62 -7.35
CA LYS A 33 -13.53 3.19 -6.76
C LYS A 33 -14.26 2.32 -5.74
N TYR A 34 -13.63 1.29 -5.20
CA TYR A 34 -14.17 0.53 -4.06
C TYR A 34 -14.03 1.29 -2.74
N LYS A 35 -13.18 2.34 -2.70
CA LYS A 35 -13.04 3.26 -1.56
C LYS A 35 -13.08 4.73 -1.99
N ARG A 36 -13.45 5.60 -1.04
CA ARG A 36 -13.56 7.06 -1.23
C ARG A 36 -12.25 7.81 -0.97
N ASN A 37 -11.42 7.35 -0.04
CA ASN A 37 -10.19 8.03 0.37
C ASN A 37 -8.94 7.27 -0.14
N PRO A 38 -7.99 7.94 -0.82
CA PRO A 38 -6.71 7.32 -1.21
C PRO A 38 -5.73 7.15 -0.05
N TRP A 39 -5.87 7.97 1.00
CA TRP A 39 -5.00 7.90 2.18
C TRP A 39 -5.33 6.65 2.97
N SER A 40 -4.40 5.72 3.04
CA SER A 40 -4.59 4.45 3.71
C SER A 40 -3.24 3.97 4.24
N PRO A 41 -2.92 4.27 5.51
CA PRO A 41 -1.66 3.87 6.08
C PRO A 41 -1.58 2.34 6.20
N GLN A 42 -0.37 1.81 6.29
CA GLN A 42 -0.10 0.43 6.69
C GLN A 42 -0.65 0.20 8.09
N ASP A 43 -1.46 -0.85 8.23
CA ASP A 43 -2.25 -1.13 9.42
C ASP A 43 -1.78 -2.39 10.16
N ALA A 44 -2.61 -2.90 11.07
CA ALA A 44 -2.35 -4.09 11.84
C ALA A 44 -2.19 -5.34 10.96
N VAL A 45 -2.92 -5.45 9.85
CA VAL A 45 -2.83 -6.59 8.93
C VAL A 45 -1.47 -6.60 8.24
N CYS A 46 -1.03 -5.44 7.74
CA CYS A 46 0.30 -5.29 7.13
C CYS A 46 1.42 -5.73 8.09
N ARG A 47 1.33 -5.29 9.35
CA ARG A 47 2.30 -5.63 10.41
C ARG A 47 2.24 -7.11 10.79
N SER A 48 1.04 -7.68 10.90
CA SER A 48 0.85 -9.09 11.21
C SER A 48 1.44 -9.99 10.13
N ASP A 49 1.21 -9.68 8.84
CA ASP A 49 1.80 -10.43 7.74
C ASP A 49 3.33 -10.31 7.73
N ALA A 50 3.87 -9.09 7.88
CA ALA A 50 5.31 -8.90 7.99
C ALA A 50 5.91 -9.69 9.17
N ALA A 51 5.21 -9.75 10.31
CA ALA A 51 5.62 -10.54 11.47
C ALA A 51 5.59 -12.05 11.20
N ARG A 52 4.57 -12.53 10.48
CA ARG A 52 4.31 -13.95 10.23
C ARG A 52 5.16 -14.55 9.12
N VAL A 53 5.28 -13.86 7.99
CA VAL A 53 5.92 -14.39 6.76
C VAL A 53 7.12 -13.55 6.30
N GLY A 54 7.51 -12.54 7.07
CA GLY A 54 8.69 -11.70 6.78
C GLY A 54 8.39 -10.46 5.95
N ALA A 55 7.23 -10.39 5.28
CA ALA A 55 6.77 -9.21 4.55
C ALA A 55 5.24 -9.11 4.52
N CYS A 56 4.70 -7.91 4.33
CA CYS A 56 3.28 -7.75 3.99
C CYS A 56 3.01 -8.20 2.55
N TYR A 57 1.74 -8.41 2.18
CA TYR A 57 1.34 -8.84 0.84
C TYR A 57 1.97 -8.03 -0.31
N CYS A 58 2.01 -6.69 -0.18
CA CYS A 58 2.59 -5.81 -1.20
C CYS A 58 4.12 -5.63 -1.06
N GLY A 59 4.75 -6.27 -0.07
CA GLY A 59 6.19 -6.25 0.15
C GLY A 59 6.77 -4.90 0.60
N LYS A 60 5.95 -3.87 0.84
CA LYS A 60 6.41 -2.55 1.31
C LYS A 60 6.81 -2.52 2.77
N LEU A 61 6.22 -3.38 3.58
CA LEU A 61 6.63 -3.61 4.95
C LEU A 61 7.34 -4.96 4.99
N ARG A 62 8.58 -4.98 5.47
CA ARG A 62 9.41 -6.18 5.59
C ARG A 62 10.04 -6.20 6.97
N LYS A 63 10.32 -7.39 7.50
CA LYS A 63 11.25 -7.50 8.62
C LYS A 63 12.63 -7.04 8.14
N PRO A 64 13.37 -6.29 8.95
CA PRO A 64 14.77 -6.02 8.66
C PRO A 64 15.53 -7.36 8.58
N GLU A 65 16.37 -7.49 7.55
CA GLU A 65 17.26 -8.64 7.39
C GLU A 65 18.38 -8.50 8.43
N GLY A 66 18.39 -9.37 9.45
CA GLY A 66 19.34 -9.32 10.56
C GLY A 66 18.65 -9.19 11.91
N GLY A 67 17.90 -10.23 12.29
CA GLY A 67 17.11 -10.28 13.52
C GLY A 67 17.94 -10.21 14.80
N GLU A 68 18.34 -9.01 15.19
CA GLU A 68 18.59 -8.68 16.59
C GLU A 68 17.58 -7.61 17.04
N PRO A 69 16.85 -7.86 18.13
CA PRO A 69 16.07 -6.82 18.77
C PRO A 69 17.04 -5.77 19.33
N ARG A 70 16.88 -4.51 18.91
CA ARG A 70 17.37 -3.37 19.68
C ARG A 70 16.33 -2.98 20.72
#